data_AF-A0A0Q7PSB9-F1
#
_entry.id   AF-A0A0Q7PSB9-F1
#
_cell.length_a   1.000
_cell.length_b   1.000
_cell.length_c   1.000
_cell.angle_alpha   90.00
_cell.angle_beta   90.00
_cell.angle_gamma   90.00
#
_symmetry.space_group_name_H-M   'P 1'
#
loop_
_entity.id
_entity.type
_entity.pdbx_description
1 polymer ?
#
loop_
_entity_poly.entity_id
_entity_poly.type
_entity_poly.pdbx_seq_one_letter_code
_entity_poly.pdbx_strand_id
1 'polypeptide(L)'
;MWRATDDRMNPPASISSLHHAREQRLASLQQRFDLHRASFPAEWCDYGSDDPVGDAEHLVNSCADCGTLPQLAGDGVTWTATCACGAQAPAAKMRWQAWLQWNRSPLSVDPAWHELPFFFISELGEDDARHKLARLREHLELRSNLEGARRVCGYRVGSGYLQRLKAYHGWCCYAQELLKRQSVAQPPAKGIASGLHNTRHA
;
A
#
# COMPACT_ATOMS: atom_id res chain seq x y z
N MET A 1 -53.23 24.45 6.39
CA MET A 1 -52.98 23.08 6.88
C MET A 1 -51.48 22.80 6.72
N TRP A 2 -50.68 23.15 7.73
CA TRP A 2 -49.23 22.91 7.72
C TRP A 2 -48.98 21.62 8.51
N ARG A 3 -48.48 20.56 7.85
CA ARG A 3 -48.04 19.35 8.54
C ARG A 3 -46.60 19.57 9.00
N ALA A 4 -46.42 19.66 10.31
CA ALA A 4 -45.11 19.48 10.94
C ALA A 4 -44.66 18.05 10.68
N THR A 5 -43.61 17.87 9.88
CA THR A 5 -42.88 16.61 9.82
C THR A 5 -42.08 16.47 11.09
N ASP A 6 -42.43 15.44 11.86
CA ASP A 6 -41.68 14.91 13.00
C ASP A 6 -40.20 14.77 12.65
N ASP A 7 -39.38 15.63 13.25
CA ASP A 7 -37.96 15.42 13.43
C ASP A 7 -37.80 14.22 14.38
N ARG A 8 -37.80 13.02 13.81
CA ARG A 8 -37.44 11.80 14.52
C ARG A 8 -35.98 11.90 14.96
N MET A 9 -35.77 12.43 16.15
CA MET A 9 -34.51 12.35 16.89
C MET A 9 -34.13 10.88 17.04
N ASN A 10 -33.13 10.45 16.26
CA ASN A 10 -32.42 9.21 16.51
C ASN A 10 -31.72 9.35 17.87
N PRO A 11 -32.01 8.51 18.87
CA PRO A 11 -31.31 8.62 20.15
C PRO A 11 -29.81 8.33 19.95
N PRO A 12 -28.91 9.08 20.59
CA PRO A 12 -27.48 8.78 20.53
C PRO A 12 -27.23 7.39 21.13
N ALA A 13 -26.45 6.57 20.42
CA ALA A 13 -26.12 5.22 20.87
C ALA A 13 -25.55 5.25 22.29
N SER A 14 -26.09 4.41 23.18
CA SER A 14 -25.60 4.29 24.55
C SER A 14 -24.14 3.82 24.57
N ILE A 15 -23.37 4.19 25.60
CA ILE A 15 -21.96 3.78 25.74
C ILE A 15 -21.82 2.24 25.68
N SER A 16 -22.78 1.52 26.26
CA SER A 16 -22.85 0.05 26.20
C SER A 16 -23.05 -0.49 24.78
N SER A 17 -23.86 0.19 23.96
CA SER A 17 -24.07 -0.16 22.55
C SER A 17 -22.80 0.04 21.72
N LEU A 18 -22.08 1.14 21.96
CA LEU A 18 -20.82 1.42 21.28
C LEU A 18 -19.70 0.43 21.65
N HIS A 19 -19.64 0.02 22.93
CA HIS A 19 -18.70 -1.01 23.37
C HIS A 19 -18.98 -2.34 22.65
N HIS A 20 -20.24 -2.79 22.68
CA HIS A 20 -20.65 -4.04 22.05
C HIS A 20 -20.38 -4.03 20.54
N ALA A 21 -20.64 -2.92 19.85
CA ALA A 21 -20.34 -2.78 18.42
C ALA A 21 -18.83 -2.90 18.12
N ARG A 22 -17.96 -2.37 19.00
CA ARG A 22 -16.50 -2.50 18.84
C ARG A 22 -16.04 -3.95 19.00
N GLU A 23 -16.58 -4.66 19.99
CA GLU A 23 -16.27 -6.07 20.24
C GLU A 23 -16.74 -6.97 19.09
N GLN A 24 -17.96 -6.77 18.59
CA GLN A 24 -18.47 -7.50 17.43
C GLN A 24 -17.59 -7.27 16.19
N ARG A 25 -17.18 -6.02 15.95
CA ARG A 25 -16.25 -5.69 14.86
C ARG A 25 -14.91 -6.39 15.03
N LEU A 26 -14.35 -6.40 16.24
CA LEU A 26 -13.10 -7.08 16.54
C LEU A 26 -13.21 -8.59 16.27
N ALA A 27 -14.27 -9.24 16.73
CA ALA A 27 -14.52 -10.66 16.50
C ALA A 27 -14.65 -10.99 15.01
N SER A 28 -15.40 -10.18 14.26
CA SER A 28 -15.55 -10.33 12.80
C SER A 28 -14.20 -10.18 12.06
N LEU A 29 -13.39 -9.20 12.43
CA LEU A 29 -12.06 -9.01 11.85
C LEU A 29 -11.11 -10.17 12.19
N GLN A 30 -11.17 -10.67 13.43
CA GLN A 30 -10.38 -11.82 13.87
C GLN A 30 -10.71 -13.06 13.03
N GLN A 31 -12.00 -13.38 12.87
CA GLN A 31 -12.45 -14.51 12.06
C GLN A 31 -11.98 -14.39 10.60
N ARG A 32 -12.15 -13.22 9.98
CA ARG A 32 -11.69 -12.98 8.60
C ARG A 32 -10.18 -13.13 8.46
N PHE A 33 -9.42 -12.59 9.42
CA PHE A 33 -7.97 -12.70 9.41
C PHE A 33 -7.52 -14.15 9.59
N ASP A 34 -8.15 -14.93 10.47
CA ASP A 34 -7.80 -16.34 10.68
C ASP A 34 -8.08 -17.20 9.43
N LEU A 35 -9.21 -16.99 8.77
CA LEU A 35 -9.53 -17.65 7.50
C LEU A 35 -8.51 -17.31 6.41
N HIS A 36 -8.18 -16.02 6.26
CA HIS A 36 -7.17 -15.59 5.29
C HIS A 36 -5.79 -16.20 5.62
N ARG A 37 -5.36 -16.11 6.89
CA ARG A 37 -4.08 -16.63 7.37
C ARG A 37 -3.92 -18.13 7.14
N ALA A 38 -4.99 -18.91 7.25
CA ALA A 38 -4.94 -20.36 7.04
C ALA A 38 -4.47 -20.77 5.63
N SER A 39 -4.64 -19.90 4.63
CA SER A 39 -4.18 -20.13 3.26
C SER A 39 -3.00 -19.25 2.85
N PHE A 40 -2.53 -18.37 3.74
CA PHE A 40 -1.48 -17.40 3.43
C PHE A 40 -0.09 -18.04 3.59
N PRO A 41 0.79 -17.97 2.57
CA PRO A 41 2.13 -18.55 2.66
C PRO A 41 2.95 -17.91 3.79
N ALA A 42 3.53 -18.73 4.66
CA ALA A 42 4.24 -18.24 5.84
C ALA A 42 5.54 -17.49 5.48
N GLU A 43 6.18 -17.92 4.40
CA GLU A 43 7.36 -17.30 3.80
C GLU A 43 7.09 -15.89 3.26
N TRP A 44 5.82 -15.51 3.04
CA TRP A 44 5.44 -14.15 2.62
C TRP A 44 5.21 -13.22 3.81
N CYS A 45 5.39 -13.68 5.04
CA CYS A 45 5.39 -12.83 6.23
C CYS A 45 6.71 -12.10 6.46
N ASP A 46 7.75 -12.42 5.69
CA ASP A 46 8.95 -11.58 5.56
C ASP A 46 8.71 -10.55 4.46
N TYR A 47 8.77 -9.26 4.81
CA TYR A 47 8.48 -8.16 3.90
C TYR A 47 9.75 -7.52 3.31
N GLY A 48 10.93 -8.03 3.65
CA GLY A 48 12.23 -7.49 3.24
C GLY A 48 13.02 -6.88 4.40
N SER A 49 14.26 -6.50 4.12
CA SER A 49 15.23 -5.98 5.11
C SER A 49 14.98 -4.55 5.55
N ASP A 50 14.34 -3.74 4.70
CA ASP A 50 14.22 -2.30 4.92
C ASP A 50 13.07 -1.97 5.87
N ASP A 51 13.28 -1.02 6.80
CA ASP A 51 12.18 -0.48 7.60
C ASP A 51 11.38 0.52 6.75
N PRO A 52 10.12 0.23 6.38
CA PRO A 52 9.31 1.08 5.52
C PRO A 52 8.92 2.42 6.19
N VAL A 53 9.21 2.58 7.48
CA VAL A 53 9.04 3.81 8.25
C VAL A 53 10.38 4.53 8.45
N GLY A 54 11.40 3.80 8.90
CA GLY A 54 12.71 4.34 9.27
C GLY A 54 13.58 4.70 8.06
N ASP A 55 13.59 3.82 7.07
CA ASP A 55 14.51 3.88 5.93
C ASP A 55 13.80 4.36 4.65
N ALA A 56 12.60 4.91 4.76
CA ALA A 56 11.80 5.31 3.59
C ALA A 56 12.44 6.39 2.69
N GLU A 57 13.49 7.06 3.17
CA GLU A 57 14.19 8.13 2.44
C GLU A 57 15.05 7.61 1.28
N HIS A 58 15.71 6.45 1.41
CA HIS A 58 16.49 5.88 0.29
C HIS A 58 15.63 5.30 -0.82
N LEU A 59 14.31 5.22 -0.58
CA LEU A 59 13.31 4.74 -1.53
C LEU A 59 12.66 5.87 -2.32
N VAL A 60 13.11 7.12 -2.13
CA VAL A 60 12.51 8.28 -2.77
C VAL A 60 12.97 8.43 -4.21
N ASN A 61 12.03 8.71 -5.09
CA ASN A 61 12.31 8.87 -6.51
C ASN A 61 12.81 10.28 -6.84
N SER A 62 13.67 10.37 -7.85
CA SER A 62 14.10 11.65 -8.43
C SER A 62 12.92 12.41 -9.03
N CYS A 63 13.04 13.74 -9.01
CA CYS A 63 12.10 14.63 -9.69
C CYS A 63 12.15 14.44 -11.21
N ALA A 64 10.99 14.37 -11.85
CA ALA A 64 10.86 14.25 -13.30
C ALA A 64 11.38 15.49 -14.06
N ASP A 65 11.29 16.68 -13.47
CA ASP A 65 11.65 17.94 -14.15
C ASP A 65 13.15 18.24 -14.07
N CYS A 66 13.78 18.03 -12.92
CA CYS A 66 15.18 18.42 -12.69
C CYS A 66 16.10 17.30 -12.20
N GLY A 67 15.59 16.07 -12.05
CA GLY A 67 16.38 14.89 -11.68
C GLY A 67 16.88 14.85 -10.23
N THR A 68 16.68 15.90 -9.44
CA THR A 68 17.13 15.96 -8.05
C THR A 68 16.18 15.19 -7.12
N LEU A 69 16.74 14.59 -6.07
CA LEU A 69 15.93 14.00 -5.00
C LEU A 69 15.23 15.11 -4.18
N PRO A 70 13.95 14.93 -3.83
CA PRO A 70 13.25 15.86 -2.96
C PRO A 70 13.82 15.81 -1.53
N GLN A 71 13.60 16.88 -0.79
CA GLN A 71 13.84 16.94 0.65
C GLN A 71 12.52 16.97 1.40
N LEU A 72 12.54 16.43 2.62
CA LEU A 72 11.37 16.47 3.50
C LEU A 72 11.42 17.69 4.40
N ALA A 73 10.40 18.53 4.30
CA ALA A 73 10.14 19.61 5.25
C ALA A 73 8.94 19.24 6.12
N GLY A 74 8.95 19.64 7.39
CA GLY A 74 7.81 19.44 8.28
C GLY A 74 7.59 20.64 9.19
N ASP A 75 6.32 20.91 9.49
CA ASP A 75 5.88 21.99 10.40
C ASP A 75 5.58 21.46 11.83
N GLY A 76 5.95 20.21 12.11
CA GLY A 76 5.65 19.51 13.37
C GLY A 76 4.29 18.78 13.38
N VAL A 77 3.43 19.03 12.40
CA VAL A 77 2.11 18.39 12.27
C VAL A 77 2.01 17.58 10.97
N THR A 78 2.59 18.11 9.90
CA THR A 78 2.61 17.54 8.57
C THR A 78 4.02 17.56 8.00
N TRP A 79 4.21 16.71 6.99
CA TRP A 79 5.45 16.53 6.26
C TRP A 79 5.15 16.65 4.77
N THR A 80 6.00 17.39 4.06
CA THR A 80 5.87 17.65 2.64
C THR A 80 7.21 17.39 1.97
N ALA A 81 7.21 16.57 0.92
CA ALA A 81 8.36 16.39 0.05
C ALA A 81 8.43 17.53 -0.96
N THR A 82 9.54 18.27 -0.97
CA THR A 82 9.78 19.42 -1.84
C THR A 82 11.07 19.21 -2.62
N CYS A 83 10.99 19.37 -3.94
CA CYS A 83 12.16 19.36 -4.81
C CYS A 83 12.83 20.74 -4.89
N ALA A 84 14.11 20.78 -5.24
CA ALA A 84 14.87 22.01 -5.45
C ALA A 84 14.28 22.93 -6.54
N CYS A 85 13.56 22.37 -7.52
CA CYS A 85 12.85 23.15 -8.54
C CYS A 85 11.55 23.82 -8.04
N GLY A 86 11.16 23.59 -6.78
CA GLY A 86 9.93 24.12 -6.18
C GLY A 86 8.71 23.18 -6.31
N ALA A 87 8.84 22.06 -7.02
CA ALA A 87 7.79 21.03 -7.09
C ALA A 87 7.50 20.42 -5.70
N GLN A 88 6.23 20.24 -5.37
CA GLN A 88 5.79 19.77 -4.04
C GLN A 88 4.73 18.67 -4.16
N ALA A 89 4.86 17.63 -3.34
CA ALA A 89 3.82 16.61 -3.16
C ALA A 89 2.78 17.04 -2.12
N PRO A 90 1.59 16.41 -2.08
CA PRO A 90 0.62 16.62 -1.01
C PRO A 90 1.21 16.33 0.38
N ALA A 91 0.89 17.20 1.34
CA ALA A 91 1.32 17.05 2.73
C ALA A 91 0.74 15.78 3.37
N ALA A 92 1.51 15.12 4.23
CA ALA A 92 1.12 13.92 4.95
C ALA A 92 1.44 14.00 6.45
N LYS A 93 0.73 13.24 7.28
CA LYS A 93 0.91 13.27 8.74
C LYS A 93 2.17 12.54 9.22
N MET A 94 2.76 11.70 8.37
CA MET A 94 3.94 10.90 8.71
C MET A 94 4.99 11.02 7.61
N ARG A 95 6.27 11.01 7.99
CA ARG A 95 7.41 11.12 7.07
C ARG A 95 7.34 10.12 5.92
N TRP A 96 7.19 8.83 6.24
CA TRP A 96 7.07 7.75 5.24
C TRP A 96 5.90 7.94 4.27
N GLN A 97 4.80 8.54 4.73
CA GLN A 97 3.65 8.82 3.87
C GLN A 97 3.99 9.94 2.89
N ALA A 98 4.69 10.99 3.33
CA ALA A 98 5.08 12.08 2.46
C ALA A 98 6.03 11.60 1.35
N TRP A 99 6.96 10.68 1.66
CA TRP A 99 7.76 10.00 0.65
C TRP A 99 6.94 9.19 -0.33
N LEU A 100 5.98 8.41 0.17
CA LEU A 100 5.10 7.64 -0.70
C LEU A 100 4.20 8.53 -1.58
N GLN A 101 3.76 9.69 -1.07
CA GLN A 101 3.01 10.68 -1.84
C GLN A 101 3.87 11.31 -2.94
N TRP A 102 5.14 11.58 -2.65
CA TRP A 102 6.09 12.01 -3.68
C TRP A 102 6.24 10.95 -4.77
N ASN A 103 6.52 9.70 -4.41
CA ASN A 103 6.73 8.62 -5.38
C ASN A 103 5.50 8.32 -6.25
N ARG A 104 4.28 8.58 -5.72
CA ARG A 104 3.02 8.48 -6.47
C ARG A 104 2.71 9.69 -7.34
N SER A 105 3.39 10.80 -7.11
CA SER A 105 3.17 12.04 -7.84
C SER A 105 3.62 11.89 -9.29
N PRO A 106 2.95 12.55 -10.26
CA PRO A 106 3.48 12.69 -11.61
C PRO A 106 4.80 13.47 -11.66
N LEU A 107 5.19 14.13 -10.56
CA LEU A 107 6.45 14.86 -10.41
C LEU A 107 7.66 13.94 -10.14
N SER A 108 7.42 12.64 -9.94
CA SER A 108 8.44 11.63 -9.63
C SER A 108 8.68 10.73 -10.84
N VAL A 109 9.93 10.34 -11.06
CA VAL A 109 10.29 9.31 -12.03
C VAL A 109 10.02 7.94 -11.41
N ASP A 110 9.10 7.18 -11.98
CA ASP A 110 8.80 5.82 -11.52
C ASP A 110 10.01 4.88 -11.75
N PRO A 111 10.48 4.15 -10.71
CA PRO A 111 11.48 3.10 -10.88
C PRO A 111 10.85 1.85 -11.50
N ALA A 112 11.66 0.88 -11.93
CA ALA A 112 11.11 -0.40 -12.36
C ALA A 112 10.47 -1.11 -11.15
N TRP A 113 9.31 -1.78 -11.34
CA TRP A 113 8.59 -2.39 -10.23
C TRP A 113 9.41 -3.47 -9.49
N HIS A 114 10.35 -4.13 -10.19
CA HIS A 114 11.23 -5.16 -9.65
C HIS A 114 12.43 -4.59 -8.88
N GLU A 115 12.65 -3.27 -8.91
CA GLU A 115 13.72 -2.58 -8.15
C GLU A 115 13.31 -2.25 -6.72
N LEU A 116 12.02 -2.42 -6.37
CA LEU A 116 11.56 -2.19 -5.01
C LEU A 116 12.15 -3.25 -4.05
N PRO A 117 12.74 -2.86 -2.91
CA PRO A 117 13.42 -3.78 -2.00
C PRO A 117 12.46 -4.55 -1.08
N PHE A 118 11.15 -4.44 -1.31
CA PHE A 118 10.13 -5.09 -0.51
C PHE A 118 9.58 -6.34 -1.19
N PHE A 119 9.07 -7.25 -0.36
CA PHE A 119 8.22 -8.36 -0.76
C PHE A 119 8.88 -9.41 -1.68
N PHE A 120 10.19 -9.33 -1.92
CA PHE A 120 10.94 -10.28 -2.75
C PHE A 120 10.25 -10.53 -4.10
N ILE A 121 9.96 -9.45 -4.82
CA ILE A 121 9.29 -9.50 -6.13
C ILE A 121 10.25 -9.38 -7.31
N SER A 122 11.52 -9.05 -7.06
CA SER A 122 12.54 -8.78 -8.08
C SER A 122 12.78 -9.96 -9.05
N GLU A 123 12.62 -11.19 -8.56
CA GLU A 123 12.87 -12.43 -9.30
C GLU A 123 11.60 -13.05 -9.92
N LEU A 124 10.44 -12.43 -9.70
CA LEU A 124 9.16 -13.00 -10.14
C LEU A 124 8.82 -12.57 -11.57
N GLY A 125 8.05 -13.42 -12.26
CA GLY A 125 7.33 -12.99 -13.46
C GLY A 125 6.23 -11.99 -13.11
N GLU A 126 5.77 -11.22 -14.10
CA GLU A 126 4.75 -10.18 -13.90
C GLU A 126 3.46 -10.73 -13.26
N ASP A 127 2.95 -11.86 -13.75
CA ASP A 127 1.73 -12.49 -13.24
C ASP A 127 1.89 -12.99 -11.79
N ASP A 128 3.04 -13.58 -11.48
CA ASP A 128 3.36 -14.04 -10.13
C ASP A 128 3.53 -12.88 -9.16
N ALA A 129 4.21 -11.81 -9.58
CA ALA A 129 4.33 -10.57 -8.81
C ALA A 129 2.96 -9.94 -8.55
N ARG A 130 2.09 -9.89 -9.58
CA ARG A 130 0.72 -9.38 -9.48
C ARG A 130 -0.09 -10.18 -8.47
N HIS A 131 -0.03 -11.51 -8.56
CA HIS A 131 -0.70 -12.41 -7.63
C HIS A 131 -0.19 -12.23 -6.20
N LYS A 132 1.13 -12.26 -6.00
CA LYS A 132 1.78 -12.12 -4.70
C LYS A 132 1.43 -10.79 -4.04
N LEU A 133 1.55 -9.67 -4.77
CA LEU A 133 1.22 -8.33 -4.26
C LEU A 133 -0.27 -8.19 -3.92
N ALA A 134 -1.18 -8.79 -4.69
CA ALA A 134 -2.61 -8.77 -4.38
C ALA A 134 -2.92 -9.45 -3.04
N ARG A 135 -2.31 -10.61 -2.80
CA ARG A 135 -2.47 -11.35 -1.54
C ARG A 135 -1.80 -10.64 -0.37
N LEU A 136 -0.60 -10.09 -0.56
CA LEU A 136 0.10 -9.29 0.46
C LEU A 136 -0.70 -8.06 0.88
N ARG A 137 -1.28 -7.33 -0.09
CA ARG A 137 -2.12 -6.18 0.19
C ARG A 137 -3.30 -6.56 1.09
N GLU A 138 -4.05 -7.61 0.73
CA GLU A 138 -5.16 -8.09 1.53
C GLU A 138 -4.71 -8.51 2.94
N HIS A 139 -3.60 -9.23 3.04
CA HIS A 139 -3.02 -9.66 4.31
C HIS A 139 -2.69 -8.47 5.23
N LEU A 140 -1.95 -7.50 4.71
CA LEU A 140 -1.52 -6.30 5.44
C LEU A 140 -2.71 -5.42 5.83
N GLU A 141 -3.72 -5.30 4.97
CA GLU A 141 -4.96 -4.59 5.26
C GLU A 141 -5.74 -5.25 6.41
N LEU A 142 -5.99 -6.56 6.32
CA LEU A 142 -6.68 -7.30 7.37
C LEU A 142 -5.93 -7.23 8.69
N ARG A 143 -4.60 -7.41 8.66
CA ARG A 143 -3.75 -7.34 9.85
C ARG A 143 -3.78 -5.96 10.49
N SER A 144 -3.60 -4.90 9.70
CA SER A 144 -3.66 -3.50 10.17
C SER A 144 -5.03 -3.16 10.77
N ASN A 145 -6.11 -3.60 10.14
CA ASN A 145 -7.48 -3.39 10.62
C ASN A 145 -7.75 -4.14 11.93
N LEU A 146 -7.31 -5.40 12.04
CA LEU A 146 -7.44 -6.20 13.25
C LEU A 146 -6.69 -5.55 14.42
N GLU A 147 -5.43 -5.17 14.22
CA GLU A 147 -4.60 -4.55 15.26
C GLU A 147 -5.11 -3.15 15.63
N GLY A 148 -5.65 -2.40 14.65
CA GLY A 148 -6.37 -1.15 14.91
C GLY A 148 -7.60 -1.36 15.79
N ALA A 149 -8.42 -2.38 15.51
CA ALA A 149 -9.59 -2.71 16.31
C ALA A 149 -9.24 -3.17 17.72
N ARG A 150 -8.19 -3.99 17.87
CA ARG A 150 -7.63 -4.40 19.17
C ARG A 150 -7.25 -3.18 20.00
N ARG A 151 -6.52 -2.23 19.43
CA ARG A 151 -6.16 -0.98 20.13
C ARG A 151 -7.37 -0.18 20.59
N VAL A 152 -8.41 -0.08 19.75
CA VAL A 152 -9.67 0.63 20.09
C VAL A 152 -10.44 -0.06 21.22
N CYS A 153 -10.32 -1.40 21.33
CA CYS A 153 -10.91 -2.18 22.42
C CYS A 153 -10.01 -2.24 23.67
N GLY A 154 -8.93 -1.45 23.73
CA GLY A 154 -8.06 -1.35 24.92
C GLY A 154 -6.94 -2.39 25.01
N TYR A 155 -6.77 -3.25 24.00
CA TYR A 155 -5.64 -4.17 23.95
C TYR A 155 -4.32 -3.42 23.70
N ARG A 156 -3.23 -3.91 24.30
CA ARG A 156 -1.88 -3.36 24.07
C ARG A 156 -1.43 -3.71 22.66
N VAL A 157 -1.32 -2.69 21.82
CA VAL A 157 -0.76 -2.79 20.46
C VAL A 157 0.34 -1.74 20.34
N GLY A 158 1.56 -2.17 20.00
CA GLY A 158 2.68 -1.26 19.81
C GLY A 158 2.39 -0.24 18.72
N SER A 159 2.55 1.05 19.02
CA SER A 159 2.31 2.13 18.05
C SER A 159 3.19 1.99 16.81
N GLY A 160 4.48 1.68 16.99
CA GLY A 160 5.42 1.43 15.90
C GLY A 160 5.07 0.20 15.07
N TYR A 161 4.53 -0.85 15.68
CA TYR A 161 4.10 -2.05 14.94
C TYR A 161 2.95 -1.75 13.98
N LEU A 162 1.89 -1.07 14.47
CA LEU A 162 0.78 -0.68 13.61
C LEU A 162 1.21 0.30 12.51
N GLN A 163 2.15 1.19 12.82
CA GLN A 163 2.69 2.12 11.83
C GLN A 163 3.46 1.38 10.73
N ARG A 164 4.29 0.40 11.07
CA ARG A 164 5.01 -0.44 10.10
C ARG A 164 4.05 -1.26 9.22
N LEU A 165 3.00 -1.85 9.78
CA LEU A 165 1.97 -2.54 8.99
C LEU A 165 1.33 -1.62 7.95
N LYS A 166 1.00 -0.39 8.35
CA LYS A 166 0.44 0.62 7.43
C LYS A 166 1.45 1.07 6.38
N ALA A 167 2.72 1.18 6.74
CA ALA A 167 3.78 1.56 5.82
C ALA A 167 4.01 0.47 4.77
N TYR A 168 4.20 -0.79 5.17
CA TYR A 168 4.28 -1.92 4.24
C TYR A 168 3.04 -2.01 3.34
N HIS A 169 1.83 -1.82 3.89
CA HIS A 169 0.62 -1.78 3.07
C HIS A 169 0.69 -0.66 2.01
N GLY A 170 1.13 0.53 2.40
CA GLY A 170 1.32 1.66 1.49
C GLY A 170 2.29 1.35 0.35
N TRP A 171 3.45 0.77 0.67
CA TRP A 171 4.45 0.35 -0.31
C TRP A 171 3.98 -0.80 -1.19
N CYS A 172 3.21 -1.75 -0.65
CA CYS A 172 2.59 -2.82 -1.43
C CYS A 172 1.62 -2.26 -2.49
N CYS A 173 0.78 -1.28 -2.11
CA CYS A 173 -0.09 -0.60 -3.08
C CYS A 173 0.72 0.14 -4.15
N TYR A 174 1.81 0.81 -3.76
CA TYR A 174 2.68 1.50 -4.72
C TYR A 174 3.34 0.54 -5.71
N ALA A 175 3.83 -0.62 -5.24
CA ALA A 175 4.35 -1.68 -6.11
C ALA A 175 3.31 -2.16 -7.13
N GLN A 176 2.04 -2.34 -6.71
CA GLN A 176 0.95 -2.70 -7.63
C GLN A 176 0.67 -1.61 -8.67
N GLU A 177 0.73 -0.34 -8.27
CA GLU A 177 0.54 0.81 -9.16
C GLU A 177 1.66 0.89 -10.22
N LEU A 178 2.92 0.66 -9.83
CA LEU A 178 4.05 0.57 -10.75
C LEU A 178 3.88 -0.59 -11.73
N LEU A 179 3.64 -1.79 -11.22
CA LEU A 179 3.44 -3.00 -12.03
C LEU A 179 2.36 -2.80 -13.08
N LYS A 180 1.21 -2.22 -12.69
CA LYS A 180 0.10 -1.92 -13.60
C LYS A 180 0.47 -0.89 -14.67
N ARG A 181 1.16 0.19 -14.30
CA ARG A 181 1.55 1.24 -15.26
C ARG A 181 2.54 0.71 -16.29
N GLN A 182 3.50 -0.10 -15.86
CA GLN A 182 4.56 -0.64 -16.72
C GLN A 182 4.06 -1.79 -17.60
N SER A 183 3.12 -2.61 -17.12
CA SER A 183 2.50 -3.67 -17.94
C SER A 183 1.66 -3.11 -19.10
N VAL A 184 1.04 -1.94 -18.91
CA VAL A 184 0.25 -1.27 -19.96
C VAL A 184 1.17 -0.55 -20.98
N ALA A 185 2.35 -0.11 -20.55
CA ALA A 185 3.31 0.59 -21.40
C ALA A 185 4.08 -0.34 -22.35
N GLN A 186 4.14 -1.65 -22.08
CA GLN A 186 4.73 -2.62 -22.99
C GLN A 186 3.70 -3.04 -24.06
N PRO A 187 3.96 -2.82 -25.37
CA PRO A 187 3.15 -3.45 -26.41
C PRO A 187 3.29 -4.98 -26.31
N PRO A 188 2.26 -5.77 -26.66
CA PRO A 188 2.36 -7.21 -26.62
C PRO A 188 3.53 -7.64 -27.51
N ALA A 189 4.49 -8.34 -26.90
CA ALA A 189 5.62 -8.90 -27.63
C ALA A 189 5.06 -9.75 -28.78
N LYS A 190 5.28 -9.30 -30.03
CA LYS A 190 4.97 -10.10 -31.21
C LYS A 190 5.74 -11.40 -31.07
N GLY A 191 5.01 -12.49 -30.82
CA GLY A 191 5.57 -13.83 -30.83
C GLY A 191 6.41 -13.99 -32.08
N ILE A 192 7.70 -14.26 -31.91
CA ILE A 192 8.58 -14.64 -32.99
C ILE A 192 8.04 -15.99 -33.48
N ALA A 193 7.20 -15.94 -34.51
CA ALA A 193 6.83 -17.10 -35.28
C ALA A 193 8.14 -17.68 -35.82
N SER A 194 8.59 -18.76 -35.20
CA SER A 194 9.71 -19.57 -35.67
C SER A 194 9.27 -20.25 -36.96
N GLY A 195 9.32 -19.50 -38.07
CA GLY A 195 9.18 -20.00 -39.42
C GLY A 195 10.43 -20.79 -39.80
N LEU A 196 10.52 -22.04 -39.35
CA LEU A 196 11.48 -22.99 -39.89
C LEU A 196 11.05 -23.39 -41.31
N HIS A 197 11.72 -22.77 -42.28
CA HIS A 197 11.81 -23.25 -43.65
C HIS A 197 12.30 -24.70 -43.66
N ASN A 198 11.48 -25.63 -44.14
CA ASN A 198 11.95 -26.96 -44.50
C ASN A 198 12.21 -26.98 -46.00
N THR A 199 13.50 -27.07 -46.33
CA THR A 199 14.07 -27.13 -47.68
C THR A 199 13.57 -28.37 -48.44
N ARG A 200 13.18 -28.14 -49.69
CA ARG A 200 12.86 -29.16 -50.70
C ARG A 200 14.09 -30.03 -50.98
N HIS A 201 13.91 -31.35 -50.94
CA HIS A 201 14.70 -32.30 -51.73
C HIS A 201 13.74 -33.34 -52.32
N ALA A 202 13.57 -33.28 -53.65
CA ALA A 202 13.44 -34.40 -54.59
C ALA A 202 13.33 -33.80 -55.99
#